data_AF-A0A956I931-F1
#
_entry.id   AF-A0A956I931-F1
#
_cell.length_a   1.000
_cell.length_b   1.000
_cell.length_c   1.000
_cell.angle_alpha   90.00
_cell.angle_beta   90.00
_cell.angle_gamma   90.00
#
_symmetry.space_group_name_H-M   'P 1'
#
loop_
_entity.id
_entity.type
_entity.pdbx_description
1 polymer ?
#
loop_
_entity_poly.entity_id
_entity_poly.type
_entity_poly.pdbx_seq_one_letter_code
_entity_poly.pdbx_strand_id
1 'polypeptide(L)'
;DLYGPVLLRLKDRKGGEYHLGPTHEEIITDMVRREVKSYRQLPINLYQIQMKYRDEARPRAGLMRCREFMMKDAYSFDVSEEKAFESYAIMREAYHRIFKSLGLDYRIVQADSGQIGGKTSAEFQVLAQSGEDRIVACTQCDYAANVEVAEARIDTTKADFSATPERLLVKTPKTKSIEQVVAFFAKDDAPKSADGAFGTNRILKTLAYLVPSKGDKRAPDAVATADEIALVVVRGDHEVNEILVARALGVEEVHLASEADVKAVLGVGPGFVGPVAPKSSLRTLVDHAAAAVADGVCGANQWDHHFAHVAYGRDFEGEVLHLRLVGAGDECPKCGGKLEAYRGIEGGHIFVLGTHYSSQMKATFLDENGESKPFVMGCYGIGVTRLMASAIEQHHDADGIRWPMSIAPYQATVLGLGNEPEVTEAAEKLYLALKKKGVDVLFDDRQERPGVKFKDADLVGIPLRISIGKRGLAEGKAEVKLRTEKDATMVALEEAADVIAAKIVELGGKLS
;
A
#
# COMPACT_ATOMS: atom_id res chain seq x y z
N ASP A 1 2.20 -24.44 -5.93
CA ASP A 1 2.37 -24.32 -4.47
C ASP A 1 2.79 -22.93 -4.00
N LEU A 2 3.66 -22.20 -4.73
CA LEU A 2 4.11 -20.84 -4.36
C LEU A 2 2.96 -19.84 -4.08
N TYR A 3 1.91 -19.81 -4.92
CA TYR A 3 0.72 -18.96 -4.70
C TYR A 3 -0.12 -19.32 -3.45
N GLY A 4 0.18 -20.43 -2.78
CA GLY A 4 -0.44 -20.82 -1.53
C GLY A 4 -1.97 -21.04 -1.62
N PRO A 5 -2.69 -20.77 -0.52
CA PRO A 5 -4.14 -20.95 -0.42
C PRO A 5 -4.94 -19.86 -1.14
N VAL A 6 -4.32 -18.75 -1.54
CA VAL A 6 -5.00 -17.63 -2.22
C VAL A 6 -5.46 -18.02 -3.63
N LEU A 7 -4.84 -19.03 -4.24
CA LEU A 7 -5.23 -19.54 -5.55
C LEU A 7 -6.46 -20.44 -5.47
N LEU A 8 -7.56 -19.99 -6.09
CA LEU A 8 -8.78 -20.78 -6.22
C LEU A 8 -8.60 -21.90 -7.23
N ARG A 9 -8.75 -23.14 -6.76
CA ARG A 9 -8.58 -24.37 -7.55
C ARG A 9 -9.93 -25.07 -7.72
N LEU A 10 -10.21 -25.54 -8.92
CA LEU A 10 -11.43 -26.30 -9.24
C LEU A 10 -11.12 -27.49 -10.15
N LYS A 11 -12.01 -28.48 -10.14
CA LYS A 11 -11.96 -29.62 -11.05
C LYS A 11 -13.18 -29.62 -11.95
N ASP A 12 -12.98 -29.88 -13.24
CA ASP A 12 -14.10 -30.04 -14.17
C ASP A 12 -14.72 -31.45 -14.05
N ARG A 13 -15.82 -31.68 -14.79
CA ARG A 13 -16.53 -32.97 -14.80
C ARG A 13 -15.71 -34.16 -15.33
N LYS A 14 -14.61 -33.89 -16.04
CA LYS A 14 -13.70 -34.91 -16.59
C LYS A 14 -12.48 -35.13 -15.68
N GLY A 15 -12.37 -34.41 -14.56
CA GLY A 15 -11.24 -34.47 -13.65
C GLY A 15 -10.07 -33.57 -14.02
N GLY A 16 -10.22 -32.69 -15.02
CA GLY A 16 -9.22 -31.67 -15.35
C GLY A 16 -9.11 -30.64 -14.23
N GLU A 17 -7.88 -30.25 -13.89
CA GLU A 17 -7.59 -29.28 -12.83
C GLU A 17 -7.43 -27.88 -13.41
N TYR A 18 -8.17 -26.93 -12.85
CA TYR A 18 -8.23 -25.54 -13.31
C TYR A 18 -8.09 -24.58 -12.14
N HIS A 19 -7.77 -23.34 -12.49
CA HIS A 19 -7.68 -22.23 -11.55
C HIS A 19 -8.52 -21.06 -12.04
N LEU A 20 -9.11 -20.31 -11.11
CA LEU A 20 -9.60 -18.98 -11.43
C LEU A 20 -8.42 -18.01 -11.33
N GLY A 21 -8.15 -17.27 -12.40
CA GLY A 21 -6.94 -16.46 -12.54
C GLY A 21 -6.87 -15.32 -11.51
N PRO A 22 -5.88 -15.31 -10.60
CA PRO A 22 -5.62 -14.17 -9.72
C PRO A 22 -4.87 -13.04 -10.44
N THR A 23 -4.21 -13.39 -11.55
CA THR A 23 -3.43 -12.60 -12.51
C THR A 23 -3.19 -13.47 -13.77
N HIS A 24 -2.48 -12.98 -14.80
CA HIS A 24 -2.40 -13.64 -16.12
C HIS A 24 -1.00 -13.69 -16.76
N GLU A 25 0.10 -13.55 -16.01
CA GLU A 25 1.47 -13.61 -16.52
C GLU A 25 1.73 -14.90 -17.32
N GLU A 26 1.30 -16.06 -16.83
CA GLU A 26 1.50 -17.34 -17.54
C GLU A 26 0.65 -17.43 -18.81
N ILE A 27 -0.61 -16.99 -18.74
CA ILE A 27 -1.56 -17.09 -19.85
C ILE A 27 -1.11 -16.22 -21.02
N ILE A 28 -0.73 -14.97 -20.75
CA ILE A 28 -0.27 -14.04 -21.79
C ILE A 28 1.09 -14.45 -22.34
N THR A 29 1.98 -15.01 -21.52
CA THR A 29 3.27 -15.56 -21.96
C THR A 29 3.08 -16.75 -22.90
N ASP A 30 2.13 -17.66 -22.59
CA ASP A 30 1.81 -18.79 -23.47
C ASP A 30 1.22 -18.33 -24.82
N MET A 31 0.41 -17.28 -24.82
CA MET A 31 -0.13 -16.72 -26.05
C MET A 31 0.97 -16.08 -26.90
N VAL A 32 1.77 -15.19 -26.32
CA VAL A 32 2.82 -14.46 -27.03
C VAL A 32 3.91 -15.40 -27.57
N ARG A 33 4.33 -16.41 -26.79
CA ARG A 33 5.35 -17.37 -27.26
C ARG A 33 4.91 -18.17 -28.49
N ARG A 34 3.62 -18.29 -28.77
CA ARG A 34 3.10 -19.01 -29.95
C ARG A 34 3.11 -18.14 -31.20
N GLU A 35 2.81 -16.86 -31.05
CA GLU A 35 2.58 -15.93 -32.16
C GLU A 35 3.78 -15.02 -32.49
N VAL A 36 4.61 -14.69 -31.50
CA VAL A 36 5.75 -13.79 -31.66
C VAL A 36 7.04 -14.58 -31.73
N LYS A 37 7.76 -14.44 -32.84
CA LYS A 37 8.97 -15.22 -33.14
C LYS A 37 10.18 -14.39 -33.52
N SER A 38 10.01 -13.10 -33.81
CA SER A 38 11.10 -12.22 -34.28
C SER A 38 11.12 -10.91 -33.50
N TYR A 39 12.32 -10.37 -33.28
CA TYR A 39 12.53 -9.04 -32.68
C TYR A 39 11.77 -7.93 -33.42
N ARG A 40 11.50 -8.09 -34.72
CA ARG A 40 10.77 -7.10 -35.54
C ARG A 40 9.31 -6.91 -35.11
N GLN A 41 8.77 -7.86 -34.37
CA GLN A 41 7.41 -7.78 -33.81
C GLN A 41 7.41 -7.07 -32.45
N LEU A 42 8.57 -6.77 -31.86
CA LEU A 42 8.73 -6.22 -30.52
C LEU A 42 9.12 -4.72 -30.57
N PRO A 43 8.74 -3.92 -29.56
CA PRO A 43 7.97 -4.31 -28.38
C PRO A 43 6.47 -4.50 -28.68
N ILE A 44 5.82 -5.36 -27.91
CA ILE A 44 4.35 -5.41 -27.83
C ILE A 44 3.90 -5.16 -26.40
N ASN A 45 2.76 -4.49 -26.24
CA ASN A 45 2.13 -4.28 -24.94
C ASN A 45 0.65 -4.61 -25.06
N LEU A 46 0.23 -5.66 -24.35
CA LEU A 46 -1.13 -6.21 -24.40
C LEU A 46 -1.80 -5.97 -23.06
N TYR A 47 -3.09 -5.64 -23.05
CA TYR A 47 -3.84 -5.47 -21.81
C TYR A 47 -5.25 -6.03 -21.91
N GLN A 48 -5.84 -6.29 -20.75
CA GLN A 48 -7.24 -6.64 -20.60
C GLN A 48 -7.84 -5.89 -19.41
N ILE A 49 -9.17 -5.83 -19.36
CA ILE A 49 -9.94 -5.43 -18.18
C ILE A 49 -10.85 -6.61 -17.86
N GLN A 50 -10.53 -7.35 -16.81
CA GLN A 50 -11.12 -8.67 -16.57
C GLN A 50 -11.22 -9.00 -15.08
N MET A 51 -12.21 -9.82 -14.73
CA MET A 51 -12.47 -10.27 -13.36
C MET A 51 -11.41 -11.26 -12.85
N LYS A 52 -10.71 -10.86 -11.78
CA LYS A 52 -9.72 -11.65 -11.07
C LYS A 52 -10.33 -12.29 -9.83
N TYR A 53 -9.72 -13.39 -9.41
CA TYR A 53 -10.17 -14.16 -8.25
C TYR A 53 -9.00 -14.46 -7.32
N ARG A 54 -9.12 -14.05 -6.05
CA ARG A 54 -8.14 -14.32 -4.98
C ARG A 54 -8.89 -14.77 -3.74
N ASP A 55 -8.61 -15.96 -3.21
CA ASP A 55 -9.24 -16.45 -1.98
C ASP A 55 -8.65 -15.78 -0.74
N GLU A 56 -8.89 -14.46 -0.64
CA GLU A 56 -8.46 -13.65 0.48
C GLU A 56 -8.96 -14.27 1.79
N ALA A 57 -8.03 -14.54 2.70
CA ALA A 57 -8.31 -15.17 3.99
C ALA A 57 -9.27 -14.32 4.84
N ARG A 58 -9.20 -12.99 4.69
CA ARG A 58 -10.06 -12.03 5.39
C ARG A 58 -10.54 -10.93 4.44
N PRO A 59 -11.59 -11.16 3.64
CA PRO A 59 -12.23 -10.12 2.85
C PRO A 59 -12.82 -9.05 3.78
N ARG A 60 -12.53 -7.77 3.51
CA ARG A 60 -12.92 -6.64 4.37
C ARG A 60 -12.97 -5.33 3.57
N ALA A 61 -13.57 -4.30 4.18
CA ALA A 61 -13.67 -2.96 3.57
C ALA A 61 -14.33 -2.95 2.17
N GLY A 62 -15.32 -3.84 1.96
CA GLY A 62 -16.10 -3.92 0.73
C GLY A 62 -15.23 -4.15 -0.50
N LEU A 63 -15.24 -3.17 -1.41
CA LEU A 63 -14.55 -3.23 -2.70
C LEU A 63 -13.03 -3.07 -2.62
N MET A 64 -12.49 -2.67 -1.46
CA MET A 64 -11.05 -2.52 -1.27
C MET A 64 -10.33 -3.87 -1.25
N ARG A 65 -10.94 -4.88 -0.60
CA ARG A 65 -10.37 -6.22 -0.42
C ARG A 65 -11.45 -7.29 -0.47
N CYS A 66 -11.77 -7.72 -1.69
CA CYS A 66 -12.76 -8.75 -2.00
C CYS A 66 -12.11 -9.95 -2.71
N ARG A 67 -12.85 -11.06 -2.84
CA ARG A 67 -12.34 -12.28 -3.49
C ARG A 67 -12.50 -12.29 -5.00
N GLU A 68 -13.41 -11.49 -5.51
CA GLU A 68 -13.68 -11.30 -6.93
C GLU A 68 -13.68 -9.80 -7.21
N PHE A 69 -12.82 -9.35 -8.14
CA PHE A 69 -12.65 -7.93 -8.44
C PHE A 69 -12.21 -7.70 -9.88
N MET A 70 -12.54 -6.53 -10.41
CA MET A 70 -12.10 -6.13 -11.75
C MET A 70 -10.70 -5.52 -11.70
N MET A 71 -9.82 -6.03 -12.53
CA MET A 71 -8.46 -5.51 -12.70
C MET A 71 -8.20 -5.22 -14.17
N LYS A 72 -7.57 -4.08 -14.42
CA LYS A 72 -6.86 -3.84 -15.66
C LYS A 72 -5.44 -4.33 -15.48
N ASP A 73 -5.04 -5.36 -16.22
CA ASP A 73 -3.70 -5.92 -16.22
C ASP A 73 -3.12 -5.84 -17.64
N ALA A 74 -1.88 -5.35 -17.73
CA ALA A 74 -1.13 -5.24 -18.99
C ALA A 74 0.23 -5.89 -18.86
N TYR A 75 0.75 -6.35 -20.00
CA TYR A 75 2.00 -7.07 -20.08
C TYR A 75 2.77 -6.61 -21.32
N SER A 76 3.98 -6.11 -21.12
CA SER A 76 4.90 -5.79 -22.22
C SER A 76 5.88 -6.93 -22.44
N PHE A 77 6.24 -7.14 -23.70
CA PHE A 77 7.28 -8.05 -24.13
C PHE A 77 8.27 -7.25 -24.97
N ASP A 78 9.52 -7.28 -24.55
CA ASP A 78 10.59 -6.40 -25.00
C ASP A 78 11.84 -7.23 -25.35
N VAL A 79 12.70 -6.67 -26.22
CA VAL A 79 13.91 -7.34 -26.71
C VAL A 79 15.07 -7.32 -25.71
N SER A 80 15.07 -6.37 -24.78
CA SER A 80 16.15 -6.15 -23.81
C SER A 80 15.63 -5.43 -22.55
N GLU A 81 16.45 -5.39 -21.49
CA GLU A 81 16.10 -4.67 -20.25
C GLU A 81 15.92 -3.17 -20.51
N GLU A 82 16.75 -2.57 -21.36
CA GLU A 82 16.63 -1.14 -21.72
C GLU A 82 15.27 -0.84 -22.37
N LYS A 83 14.80 -1.71 -23.27
CA LYS A 83 13.48 -1.57 -23.90
C LYS A 83 12.34 -1.82 -22.93
N ALA A 84 12.49 -2.77 -22.00
CA ALA A 84 11.52 -2.96 -20.94
C ALA A 84 11.40 -1.73 -20.02
N PHE A 85 12.49 -1.00 -19.75
CA PHE A 85 12.44 0.26 -19.01
C PHE A 85 11.73 1.39 -19.79
N GLU A 86 11.87 1.44 -21.12
CA GLU A 86 11.09 2.36 -21.97
C GLU A 86 9.57 2.03 -21.87
N SER A 87 9.19 0.76 -22.02
CA SER A 87 7.82 0.28 -21.85
C SER A 87 7.26 0.60 -20.45
N TYR A 88 8.06 0.40 -19.41
CA TYR A 88 7.73 0.75 -18.03
C TYR A 88 7.48 2.25 -17.85
N ALA A 89 8.33 3.11 -18.42
CA ALA A 89 8.16 4.56 -18.35
C ALA A 89 6.88 5.03 -19.05
N ILE A 90 6.54 4.45 -20.20
CA ILE A 90 5.28 4.71 -20.90
C ILE A 90 4.09 4.33 -20.02
N MET A 91 4.13 3.16 -19.37
CA MET A 91 3.06 2.68 -18.50
C MET A 91 2.93 3.50 -17.22
N ARG A 92 4.05 3.92 -16.63
CA ARG A 92 4.07 4.84 -15.48
C ARG A 92 3.39 6.16 -15.81
N GLU A 93 3.69 6.75 -16.96
CA GLU A 93 3.08 8.00 -17.41
C GLU A 93 1.59 7.80 -17.78
N ALA A 94 1.23 6.69 -18.41
CA ALA A 94 -0.17 6.36 -18.67
C ALA A 94 -0.98 6.25 -17.36
N TYR A 95 -0.42 5.61 -16.33
CA TYR A 95 -1.05 5.50 -15.01
C TYR A 95 -1.12 6.86 -14.34
N HIS A 96 -0.09 7.69 -14.46
CA HIS A 96 -0.11 9.06 -13.96
C HIS A 96 -1.31 9.85 -14.51
N ARG A 97 -1.54 9.77 -15.83
CA ARG A 97 -2.69 10.41 -16.49
C ARG A 97 -4.02 9.80 -16.06
N ILE A 98 -4.11 8.49 -15.92
CA ILE A 98 -5.34 7.81 -15.47
C ILE A 98 -5.72 8.33 -14.08
N PHE A 99 -4.83 8.22 -13.09
CA PHE A 99 -5.13 8.62 -11.71
C PHE A 99 -5.45 10.12 -11.61
N LYS A 100 -4.73 10.97 -12.37
CA LYS A 100 -5.04 12.40 -12.47
C LYS A 100 -6.43 12.64 -13.06
N SER A 101 -6.81 11.91 -14.11
CA SER A 101 -8.13 12.02 -14.74
C SER A 101 -9.26 11.51 -13.83
N LEU A 102 -8.98 10.57 -12.93
CA LEU A 102 -9.92 10.09 -11.91
C LEU A 102 -10.09 11.10 -10.76
N GLY A 103 -9.33 12.20 -10.73
CA GLY A 103 -9.38 13.20 -9.68
C GLY A 103 -8.84 12.71 -8.33
N LEU A 104 -7.91 11.75 -8.34
CA LEU A 104 -7.33 11.17 -7.12
C LEU A 104 -6.11 11.96 -6.66
N ASP A 105 -5.96 12.12 -5.35
CA ASP A 105 -4.69 12.51 -4.73
C ASP A 105 -3.86 11.26 -4.45
N TYR A 106 -2.71 11.11 -5.10
CA TYR A 106 -1.92 9.88 -5.03
C TYR A 106 -0.43 10.18 -5.12
N ARG A 107 0.37 9.20 -4.69
CA ARG A 107 1.82 9.20 -4.81
C ARG A 107 2.29 7.95 -5.52
N ILE A 108 3.32 8.10 -6.35
CA ILE A 108 4.04 6.95 -6.92
C ILE A 108 5.17 6.63 -5.95
N VAL A 109 5.13 5.45 -5.34
CA VAL A 109 6.08 5.05 -4.30
C VAL A 109 6.90 3.85 -4.77
N GLN A 110 8.15 3.78 -4.35
CA GLN A 110 8.95 2.56 -4.50
C GLN A 110 8.34 1.44 -3.67
N ALA A 111 8.34 0.23 -4.22
CA ALA A 111 7.68 -0.93 -3.62
C ALA A 111 8.52 -2.20 -3.77
N ASP A 112 8.20 -3.23 -2.98
CA ASP A 112 8.80 -4.54 -3.15
C ASP A 112 8.26 -5.22 -4.43
N SER A 113 9.04 -6.11 -5.03
CA SER A 113 8.60 -6.89 -6.20
C SER A 113 7.78 -8.11 -5.81
N GLY A 114 7.78 -8.49 -4.53
CA GLY A 114 7.02 -9.59 -3.95
C GLY A 114 7.24 -10.93 -4.66
N GLN A 115 6.20 -11.78 -4.61
CA GLN A 115 6.17 -13.11 -5.22
C GLN A 115 6.05 -13.10 -6.76
N ILE A 116 5.68 -11.96 -7.35
CA ILE A 116 5.57 -11.79 -8.81
C ILE A 116 6.97 -11.76 -9.45
N GLY A 117 8.00 -11.40 -8.68
CA GLY A 117 9.38 -11.28 -9.13
C GLY A 117 9.64 -9.99 -9.92
N GLY A 118 10.90 -9.61 -10.07
CA GLY A 118 11.30 -8.41 -10.83
C GLY A 118 12.34 -7.55 -10.11
N LYS A 119 13.02 -6.67 -10.86
CA LYS A 119 14.10 -5.81 -10.34
C LYS A 119 13.64 -4.41 -9.95
N THR A 120 12.53 -3.93 -10.51
CA THR A 120 12.04 -2.57 -10.31
C THR A 120 10.52 -2.60 -10.23
N SER A 121 9.99 -1.97 -9.18
CA SER A 121 8.60 -2.03 -8.79
C SER A 121 8.16 -0.66 -8.26
N ALA A 122 6.99 -0.18 -8.67
CA ALA A 122 6.40 1.04 -8.11
C ALA A 122 4.88 0.91 -7.96
N GLU A 123 4.38 1.39 -6.82
CA GLU A 123 2.97 1.42 -6.48
C GLU A 123 2.39 2.83 -6.67
N PHE A 124 1.14 2.90 -7.09
CA PHE A 124 0.34 4.11 -7.16
C PHE A 124 -0.59 4.12 -5.95
N GLN A 125 -0.16 4.82 -4.91
CA GLN A 125 -0.80 4.86 -3.60
C GLN A 125 -1.74 6.05 -3.50
N VAL A 126 -3.05 5.78 -3.46
CA VAL A 126 -4.08 6.80 -3.22
C VAL A 126 -4.06 7.19 -1.75
N LEU A 127 -3.85 8.47 -1.46
CA LEU A 127 -3.66 8.94 -0.08
C LEU A 127 -4.98 8.93 0.68
N ALA A 128 -5.09 8.07 1.70
CA ALA A 128 -6.29 7.97 2.53
C ALA A 128 -5.94 7.41 3.91
N GLN A 129 -6.52 7.97 4.97
CA GLN A 129 -6.28 7.50 6.34
C GLN A 129 -6.73 6.04 6.56
N SER A 130 -7.73 5.59 5.82
CA SER A 130 -8.24 4.22 5.80
C SER A 130 -7.32 3.23 5.07
N GLY A 131 -6.26 3.70 4.42
CA GLY A 131 -5.27 2.89 3.72
C GLY A 131 -4.59 1.85 4.62
N GLU A 132 -4.36 0.66 4.07
CA GLU A 132 -3.64 -0.43 4.75
C GLU A 132 -2.12 -0.22 4.66
N ASP A 133 -1.65 0.39 3.57
CA ASP A 133 -0.22 0.56 3.32
C ASP A 133 0.33 1.76 4.07
N ARG A 134 1.51 1.56 4.66
CA ARG A 134 2.29 2.60 5.31
C ARG A 134 3.32 3.08 4.30
N ILE A 135 3.30 4.37 4.00
CA ILE A 135 4.27 4.98 3.08
C ILE A 135 5.01 6.11 3.77
N VAL A 136 6.25 6.34 3.37
CA VAL A 136 7.01 7.53 3.74
C VAL A 136 7.31 8.34 2.51
N ALA A 137 7.22 9.67 2.61
CA ALA A 137 7.58 10.59 1.54
C ALA A 137 8.39 11.76 2.07
N CYS A 138 9.32 12.25 1.25
CA CYS A 138 10.10 13.44 1.56
C CYS A 138 9.29 14.70 1.29
N THR A 139 9.44 15.69 2.17
CA THR A 139 8.80 17.01 2.02
C THR A 139 9.55 17.95 1.07
N GLN A 140 10.77 17.60 0.64
CA GLN A 140 11.66 18.47 -0.15
C GLN A 140 12.01 17.92 -1.54
N CYS A 141 11.80 16.64 -1.80
CA CYS A 141 12.07 16.02 -3.10
C CYS A 141 11.03 14.95 -3.46
N ASP A 142 11.24 14.25 -4.57
CA ASP A 142 10.32 13.24 -5.12
C ASP A 142 10.39 11.87 -4.44
N TYR A 143 11.22 11.71 -3.40
CA TYR A 143 11.37 10.42 -2.73
C TYR A 143 10.09 10.03 -2.02
N ALA A 144 9.54 8.87 -2.37
CA ALA A 144 8.47 8.21 -1.65
C ALA A 144 8.60 6.70 -1.79
N ALA A 145 8.34 5.97 -0.72
CA ALA A 145 8.50 4.52 -0.66
C ALA A 145 7.48 3.90 0.30
N ASN A 146 7.04 2.69 -0.01
CA ASN A 146 6.40 1.81 0.96
C ASN A 146 7.41 1.52 2.09
N VAL A 147 6.99 1.54 3.36
CA VAL A 147 7.88 1.34 4.52
C VAL A 147 8.68 0.04 4.45
N GLU A 148 8.17 -0.96 3.73
CA GLU A 148 8.82 -2.25 3.48
C GLU A 148 10.13 -2.14 2.69
N VAL A 149 10.24 -1.15 1.80
CA VAL A 149 11.44 -0.90 0.97
C VAL A 149 12.02 0.49 1.17
N ALA A 150 11.46 1.27 2.08
CA ALA A 150 11.93 2.60 2.37
C ALA A 150 13.35 2.56 2.94
N GLU A 151 14.15 3.51 2.49
CA GLU A 151 15.51 3.75 2.93
C GLU A 151 15.56 5.10 3.63
N ALA A 152 16.39 5.19 4.67
CA ALA A 152 16.72 6.44 5.32
C ALA A 152 18.21 6.68 5.16
N ARG A 153 18.62 7.95 5.19
CA ARG A 153 20.03 8.29 5.34
C ARG A 153 20.51 7.76 6.69
N ILE A 154 21.52 6.91 6.66
CA ILE A 154 22.10 6.30 7.85
C ILE A 154 23.23 7.19 8.34
N ASP A 155 23.16 7.61 9.59
CA ASP A 155 24.30 8.19 10.28
C ASP A 155 25.25 7.08 10.72
N THR A 156 26.44 7.04 10.12
CA THR A 156 27.50 6.06 10.42
C THR A 156 28.54 6.59 11.38
N THR A 157 28.32 7.79 11.93
CA THR A 157 29.23 8.37 12.93
C THR A 157 29.29 7.44 14.13
N LYS A 158 30.51 7.00 14.49
CA LYS A 158 30.70 6.16 15.67
C LYS A 158 30.30 6.95 16.91
N ALA A 159 29.33 6.42 17.64
CA ALA A 159 28.96 6.99 18.92
C ALA A 159 30.17 6.93 19.88
N ASP A 160 30.40 8.02 20.61
CA ASP A 160 31.39 8.06 21.68
C ASP A 160 30.77 7.50 22.96
N PHE A 161 31.30 6.38 23.42
CA PHE A 161 30.83 5.70 24.63
C PHE A 161 31.70 5.98 25.85
N SER A 162 32.71 6.85 25.76
CA SER A 162 33.69 7.09 26.83
C SER A 162 33.07 7.52 28.17
N ALA A 163 31.92 8.18 28.14
CA ALA A 163 31.16 8.60 29.32
C ALA A 163 30.09 7.59 29.79
N THR A 164 29.93 6.44 29.13
CA THR A 164 28.91 5.45 29.48
C THR A 164 29.33 4.71 30.76
N PRO A 165 28.49 4.66 31.81
CA PRO A 165 28.82 3.92 33.03
C PRO A 165 29.08 2.43 32.79
N GLU A 166 29.66 1.75 33.78
CA GLU A 166 29.78 0.29 33.72
C GLU A 166 28.40 -0.37 33.69
N ARG A 167 28.28 -1.44 32.88
CA ARG A 167 27.05 -2.21 32.75
C ARG A 167 26.59 -2.72 34.11
N LEU A 168 25.32 -2.49 34.43
CA LEU A 168 24.71 -2.86 35.70
C LEU A 168 23.57 -3.86 35.50
N LEU A 169 23.58 -4.97 36.25
CA LEU A 169 22.46 -5.91 36.29
C LEU A 169 21.38 -5.39 37.25
N VAL A 170 20.15 -5.27 36.76
CA VAL A 170 19.01 -4.69 37.49
C VAL A 170 17.88 -5.70 37.55
N LYS A 171 17.30 -5.90 38.73
CA LYS A 171 16.13 -6.76 38.93
C LYS A 171 14.84 -6.01 38.55
N THR A 172 14.16 -6.48 37.52
CA THR A 172 12.98 -5.88 36.89
C THR A 172 11.81 -6.90 36.84
N PRO A 173 11.19 -7.21 38.00
CA PRO A 173 10.21 -8.29 38.08
C PRO A 173 8.99 -8.02 37.20
N LYS A 174 8.57 -9.02 36.40
CA LYS A 174 7.39 -9.00 35.52
C LYS A 174 7.37 -7.83 34.52
N THR A 175 8.53 -7.25 34.22
CA THR A 175 8.68 -6.08 33.33
C THR A 175 9.12 -6.58 31.95
N LYS A 176 8.20 -6.61 30.97
CA LYS A 176 8.46 -7.25 29.65
C LYS A 176 8.41 -6.27 28.48
N SER A 177 7.41 -5.38 28.43
CA SER A 177 7.25 -4.47 27.28
C SER A 177 8.20 -3.27 27.40
N ILE A 178 8.47 -2.60 26.28
CA ILE A 178 9.33 -1.40 26.25
C ILE A 178 8.76 -0.32 27.18
N GLU A 179 7.45 -0.11 27.16
CA GLU A 179 6.76 0.87 28.01
C GLU A 179 6.91 0.51 29.50
N GLN A 180 6.83 -0.78 29.83
CA GLN A 180 7.04 -1.25 31.20
C GLN A 180 8.49 -1.05 31.65
N VAL A 181 9.46 -1.33 30.78
CA VAL A 181 10.89 -1.12 31.07
C VAL A 181 11.16 0.36 31.31
N VAL A 182 10.71 1.24 30.41
CA VAL A 182 10.84 2.71 30.58
C VAL A 182 10.19 3.16 31.89
N ALA A 183 8.96 2.72 32.17
CA ALA A 183 8.26 3.06 33.40
C ALA A 183 8.96 2.53 34.66
N PHE A 184 9.60 1.36 34.59
CA PHE A 184 10.39 0.81 35.70
C PHE A 184 11.60 1.69 36.00
N PHE A 185 12.38 2.05 34.97
CA PHE A 185 13.59 2.87 35.12
C PHE A 185 13.28 4.36 35.40
N ALA A 186 12.04 4.79 35.23
CA ALA A 186 11.57 6.11 35.62
C ALA A 186 11.48 6.30 37.15
N LYS A 187 11.38 5.22 37.95
CA LYS A 187 11.30 5.30 39.42
C LYS A 187 12.54 5.92 40.05
N ASP A 188 12.38 6.60 41.19
CA ASP A 188 13.46 7.34 41.84
C ASP A 188 14.63 6.46 42.31
N ASP A 189 14.35 5.21 42.69
CA ASP A 189 15.31 4.23 43.18
C ASP A 189 15.96 3.40 42.06
N ALA A 190 15.53 3.56 40.80
CA ALA A 190 16.10 2.88 39.66
C ALA A 190 17.33 3.64 39.10
N PRO A 191 18.31 2.94 38.51
CA PRO A 191 19.43 3.57 37.82
C PRO A 191 18.95 4.55 36.75
N LYS A 192 19.70 5.63 36.54
CA LYS A 192 19.40 6.70 35.57
C LYS A 192 20.48 6.74 34.51
N SER A 193 20.09 7.02 33.27
CA SER A 193 21.05 7.30 32.21
C SER A 193 21.85 8.57 32.50
N ALA A 194 22.91 8.81 31.72
CA ALA A 194 23.76 9.99 31.80
C ALA A 194 22.99 11.33 31.66
N ASP A 195 21.87 11.33 30.94
CA ASP A 195 20.96 12.47 30.76
C ASP A 195 19.73 12.44 31.70
N GLY A 196 19.70 11.50 32.66
CA GLY A 196 18.72 11.47 33.75
C GLY A 196 17.51 10.56 33.55
N ALA A 197 17.26 10.00 32.35
CA ALA A 197 16.17 9.06 32.12
C ALA A 197 16.39 8.10 30.93
N PHE A 198 16.07 6.82 31.13
CA PHE A 198 16.02 5.83 30.05
C PHE A 198 14.71 5.94 29.25
N GLY A 199 14.75 6.72 28.16
CA GLY A 199 13.66 6.77 27.17
C GLY A 199 13.62 5.55 26.26
N THR A 200 12.57 5.45 25.43
CA THR A 200 12.42 4.37 24.42
C THR A 200 13.61 4.32 23.44
N ASN A 201 14.20 5.48 23.15
CA ASN A 201 15.41 5.64 22.34
C ASN A 201 16.69 5.08 22.99
N ARG A 202 16.66 4.71 24.28
CA ARG A 202 17.76 4.06 25.00
C ARG A 202 17.52 2.57 25.24
N ILE A 203 16.35 2.04 24.87
CA ILE A 203 16.08 0.61 25.00
C ILE A 203 16.60 -0.12 23.77
N LEU A 204 17.32 -1.22 23.97
CA LEU A 204 17.77 -2.14 22.93
C LEU A 204 16.81 -3.34 22.90
N LYS A 205 15.90 -3.33 21.93
CA LYS A 205 14.90 -4.36 21.70
C LYS A 205 15.52 -5.52 20.95
N THR A 206 15.60 -6.68 21.61
CA THR A 206 16.13 -7.91 21.00
C THR A 206 15.00 -8.88 20.68
N LEU A 207 14.91 -9.25 19.41
CA LEU A 207 13.91 -10.16 18.86
C LEU A 207 14.62 -11.41 18.35
N ALA A 208 14.05 -12.58 18.62
CA ALA A 208 14.54 -13.84 18.08
C ALA A 208 13.71 -14.22 16.85
N TYR A 209 14.37 -14.42 15.73
CA TYR A 209 13.77 -14.85 14.47
C TYR A 209 14.20 -16.27 14.14
N LEU A 210 13.25 -17.06 13.66
CA LEU A 210 13.47 -18.37 13.07
C LEU A 210 14.04 -18.20 11.68
N VAL A 211 15.11 -18.94 11.42
CA VAL A 211 15.80 -19.01 10.13
C VAL A 211 15.54 -20.40 9.54
N PRO A 212 14.66 -20.52 8.54
CA PRO A 212 14.34 -21.84 7.97
C PRO A 212 15.58 -22.48 7.33
N SER A 213 15.84 -23.74 7.66
CA SER A 213 16.78 -24.57 6.91
C SER A 213 16.24 -24.81 5.50
N LYS A 214 17.06 -24.56 4.45
CA LYS A 214 16.63 -24.71 3.05
C LYS A 214 16.01 -26.10 2.79
N GLY A 215 14.73 -26.11 2.46
CA GLY A 215 13.99 -27.32 2.04
C GLY A 215 13.30 -28.08 3.17
N ASP A 216 13.39 -27.63 4.42
CA ASP A 216 12.76 -28.32 5.55
C ASP A 216 11.37 -27.75 5.87
N LYS A 217 10.34 -28.59 5.84
CA LYS A 217 9.01 -28.23 6.34
C LYS A 217 8.97 -28.59 7.81
N ARG A 218 9.27 -27.61 8.66
CA ARG A 218 9.21 -27.78 10.12
C ARG A 218 7.83 -28.30 10.52
N ALA A 219 7.81 -29.37 11.31
CA ALA A 219 6.57 -29.86 11.91
C ALA A 219 5.97 -28.76 12.81
N PRO A 220 4.64 -28.58 12.84
CA PRO A 220 3.98 -27.48 13.57
C PRO A 220 4.38 -27.37 15.06
N ASP A 221 4.80 -28.48 15.67
CA ASP A 221 5.10 -28.59 17.10
C ASP A 221 6.61 -28.80 17.41
N ALA A 222 7.48 -28.80 16.40
CA ALA A 222 8.92 -28.94 16.64
C ALA A 222 9.45 -27.68 17.35
N VAL A 223 10.42 -27.81 18.26
CA VAL A 223 11.10 -26.68 18.93
C VAL A 223 12.42 -26.39 18.22
N ALA A 224 12.72 -25.12 17.98
CA ALA A 224 13.90 -24.71 17.21
C ALA A 224 15.21 -25.05 17.91
N THR A 225 16.24 -25.34 17.12
CA THR A 225 17.62 -25.45 17.60
C THR A 225 18.35 -24.10 17.50
N ALA A 226 19.55 -24.01 18.09
CA ALA A 226 20.27 -22.74 18.18
C ALA A 226 20.73 -22.22 16.80
N ASP A 227 21.04 -23.10 15.86
CA ASP A 227 21.39 -22.79 14.47
C ASP A 227 20.19 -22.29 13.64
N GLU A 228 18.97 -22.49 14.12
CA GLU A 228 17.73 -22.03 13.50
C GLU A 228 17.24 -20.68 14.07
N ILE A 229 18.03 -20.02 14.94
CA ILE A 229 17.67 -18.74 15.55
C ILE A 229 18.70 -17.67 15.23
N ALA A 230 18.22 -16.52 14.74
CA ALA A 230 18.97 -15.28 14.68
C ALA A 230 18.40 -14.26 15.67
N LEU A 231 19.27 -13.50 16.32
CA LEU A 231 18.88 -12.35 17.14
C LEU A 231 18.93 -11.09 16.28
N VAL A 232 17.89 -10.27 16.35
CA VAL A 232 17.80 -8.96 15.72
C VAL A 232 17.65 -7.90 16.80
N VAL A 233 18.53 -6.90 16.78
CA VAL A 233 18.56 -5.82 17.78
C VAL A 233 18.21 -4.50 17.12
N VAL A 234 17.13 -3.87 17.57
CA VAL A 234 16.71 -2.52 17.13
C VAL A 234 16.52 -1.60 18.34
N ARG A 235 16.47 -0.29 18.12
CA ARG A 235 16.15 0.69 19.16
C ARG A 235 14.68 0.50 19.61
N GLY A 236 14.37 0.84 20.86
CA GLY A 236 13.08 0.52 21.49
C GLY A 236 11.87 1.17 20.79
N ASP A 237 12.07 2.35 20.23
CA ASP A 237 11.11 3.13 19.43
C ASP A 237 11.07 2.75 17.94
N HIS A 238 11.87 1.77 17.50
CA HIS A 238 11.87 1.27 16.12
C HIS A 238 11.20 -0.09 15.99
N GLU A 239 10.63 -0.36 14.82
CA GLU A 239 10.07 -1.65 14.42
C GLU A 239 11.02 -2.35 13.44
N VAL A 240 11.13 -3.68 13.52
CA VAL A 240 11.97 -4.46 12.60
C VAL A 240 11.33 -4.51 11.22
N ASN A 241 12.16 -4.40 10.18
CA ASN A 241 11.78 -4.72 8.80
C ASN A 241 12.22 -6.16 8.49
N GLU A 242 11.25 -7.08 8.45
CA GLU A 242 11.49 -8.52 8.29
C GLU A 242 12.03 -8.88 6.89
N ILE A 243 11.73 -8.07 5.87
CA ILE A 243 12.26 -8.24 4.52
C ILE A 243 13.78 -7.99 4.54
N LEU A 244 14.23 -6.94 5.22
CA LEU A 244 15.66 -6.64 5.37
C LEU A 244 16.39 -7.72 6.18
N VAL A 245 15.75 -8.24 7.24
CA VAL A 245 16.28 -9.35 8.03
C VAL A 245 16.41 -10.62 7.17
N ALA A 246 15.38 -11.00 6.41
CA ALA A 246 15.41 -12.17 5.54
C ALA A 246 16.53 -12.07 4.49
N ARG A 247 16.67 -10.90 3.85
CA ARG A 247 17.76 -10.61 2.89
C ARG A 247 19.15 -10.73 3.55
N ALA A 248 19.33 -10.17 4.74
CA ALA A 248 20.59 -10.27 5.49
C ALA A 248 20.95 -11.71 5.88
N LEU A 249 19.93 -12.54 6.12
CA LEU A 249 20.09 -13.96 6.45
C LEU A 249 20.19 -14.86 5.21
N GLY A 250 19.90 -14.35 4.01
CA GLY A 250 19.92 -15.13 2.77
C GLY A 250 18.77 -16.14 2.65
N VAL A 251 17.64 -15.85 3.31
CA VAL A 251 16.41 -16.65 3.29
C VAL A 251 15.28 -15.87 2.62
N GLU A 252 14.23 -16.58 2.21
CA GLU A 252 13.06 -15.97 1.54
C GLU A 252 12.18 -15.20 2.53
N GLU A 253 11.97 -15.76 3.72
CA GLU A 253 11.18 -15.16 4.78
C GLU A 253 11.75 -15.53 6.16
N VAL A 254 11.38 -14.74 7.16
CA VAL A 254 11.70 -14.98 8.57
C VAL A 254 10.44 -14.89 9.40
N HIS A 255 10.38 -15.66 10.48
CA HIS A 255 9.25 -15.67 11.41
C HIS A 255 9.74 -15.40 12.82
N LEU A 256 8.97 -14.68 13.62
CA LEU A 256 9.30 -14.55 15.04
C LEU A 256 9.33 -15.93 15.71
N ALA A 257 10.36 -16.17 16.51
CA ALA A 257 10.46 -17.38 17.31
C ALA A 257 9.36 -17.41 18.37
N SER A 258 8.78 -18.60 18.57
CA SER A 258 7.77 -18.78 19.62
C SER A 258 8.39 -18.66 21.01
N GLU A 259 7.57 -18.39 22.04
CA GLU A 259 8.08 -18.38 23.43
C GLU A 259 8.73 -19.72 23.81
N ALA A 260 8.24 -20.84 23.27
CA ALA A 260 8.83 -22.15 23.47
C ALA A 260 10.24 -22.25 22.86
N ASP A 261 10.41 -21.74 21.63
CA ASP A 261 11.71 -21.69 20.93
C ASP A 261 12.71 -20.82 21.69
N VAL A 262 12.29 -19.61 22.05
CA VAL A 262 13.11 -18.66 22.82
C VAL A 262 13.56 -19.30 24.13
N LYS A 263 12.65 -19.94 24.87
CA LYS A 263 12.99 -20.59 26.14
C LYS A 263 13.95 -21.76 25.96
N ALA A 264 13.76 -22.58 24.95
CA ALA A 264 14.64 -23.72 24.68
C ALA A 264 16.06 -23.29 24.29
N VAL A 265 16.15 -22.28 23.39
CA VAL A 265 17.45 -21.83 22.85
C VAL A 265 18.15 -20.86 23.78
N LEU A 266 17.45 -19.92 24.40
CA LEU A 266 18.04 -18.84 25.20
C LEU A 266 17.89 -19.03 26.72
N GLY A 267 17.07 -19.97 27.18
CA GLY A 267 16.88 -20.27 28.60
C GLY A 267 15.98 -19.28 29.36
N VAL A 268 15.47 -18.26 28.68
CA VAL A 268 14.60 -17.21 29.22
C VAL A 268 13.41 -16.97 28.29
N GLY A 269 12.36 -16.29 28.75
CA GLY A 269 11.22 -15.90 27.93
C GLY A 269 11.36 -14.53 27.27
N PRO A 270 10.50 -14.22 26.29
CA PRO A 270 10.39 -12.88 25.70
C PRO A 270 10.22 -11.79 26.77
N GLY A 271 10.84 -10.64 26.53
CA GLY A 271 10.87 -9.49 27.45
C GLY A 271 12.11 -9.45 28.36
N PHE A 272 12.91 -10.52 28.43
CA PHE A 272 14.19 -10.52 29.17
C PHE A 272 15.38 -10.99 28.32
N VAL A 273 15.14 -11.21 27.02
CA VAL A 273 16.19 -11.52 26.04
C VAL A 273 16.95 -10.23 25.72
N GLY A 274 18.28 -10.32 25.63
CA GLY A 274 19.12 -9.22 25.19
C GLY A 274 20.37 -9.69 24.45
N PRO A 275 21.14 -8.75 23.88
CA PRO A 275 22.26 -9.07 23.00
C PRO A 275 23.58 -9.26 23.75
N VAL A 276 23.60 -9.10 25.08
CA VAL A 276 24.80 -9.26 25.89
C VAL A 276 25.06 -10.75 26.15
N ALA A 277 26.25 -11.22 25.77
CA ALA A 277 26.69 -12.61 25.89
C ALA A 277 25.64 -13.64 25.39
N PRO A 278 25.16 -13.53 24.14
CA PRO A 278 24.30 -14.54 23.58
C PRO A 278 25.10 -15.85 23.48
N LYS A 279 24.42 -17.00 23.47
CA LYS A 279 25.11 -18.28 23.21
C LYS A 279 25.89 -18.13 21.90
N SER A 280 27.17 -18.50 21.90
CA SER A 280 28.13 -18.20 20.81
C SER A 280 27.76 -18.78 19.44
N SER A 281 26.76 -19.64 19.38
CA SER A 281 26.18 -20.21 18.15
C SER A 281 25.14 -19.30 17.48
N LEU A 282 24.67 -18.23 18.12
CA LEU A 282 23.60 -17.38 17.61
C LEU A 282 24.14 -16.22 16.78
N ARG A 283 23.66 -16.12 15.54
CA ARG A 283 23.95 -14.97 14.68
C ARG A 283 23.19 -13.76 15.22
N THR A 284 23.88 -12.66 15.49
CA THR A 284 23.28 -11.42 16.04
C THR A 284 23.42 -10.30 15.01
N LEU A 285 22.28 -9.82 14.53
CA LEU A 285 22.15 -8.69 13.61
C LEU A 285 21.72 -7.45 14.41
N VAL A 286 22.35 -6.31 14.16
CA VAL A 286 22.14 -5.07 14.94
C VAL A 286 21.82 -3.93 13.98
N ASP A 287 20.71 -3.22 14.21
CA ASP A 287 20.40 -2.03 13.42
C ASP A 287 21.38 -0.89 13.73
N HIS A 288 21.73 -0.08 12.72
CA HIS A 288 22.60 1.08 12.90
C HIS A 288 22.18 1.98 14.08
N ALA A 289 20.88 2.26 14.23
CA ALA A 289 20.41 3.12 15.32
C ALA A 289 20.53 2.44 16.70
N ALA A 290 20.48 1.11 16.76
CA ALA A 290 20.72 0.36 17.99
C ALA A 290 22.22 0.33 18.36
N ALA A 291 23.09 0.15 17.37
CA ALA A 291 24.54 0.22 17.56
C ALA A 291 25.02 1.61 18.02
N ALA A 292 24.28 2.67 17.68
CA ALA A 292 24.55 4.04 18.10
C ALA A 292 24.00 4.41 19.49
N VAL A 293 23.22 3.55 20.15
CA VAL A 293 22.71 3.83 21.50
C VAL A 293 23.86 3.77 22.49
N ALA A 294 24.26 4.94 22.99
CA ALA A 294 25.10 5.05 24.18
C ALA A 294 24.23 4.88 25.42
N ASP A 295 24.76 4.23 26.46
CA ASP A 295 24.06 4.08 27.75
C ASP A 295 22.64 3.52 27.59
N GLY A 296 22.57 2.29 27.07
CA GLY A 296 21.34 1.59 26.74
C GLY A 296 20.86 0.61 27.81
N VAL A 297 19.62 0.13 27.64
CA VAL A 297 19.01 -0.90 28.48
C VAL A 297 18.58 -2.07 27.60
N CYS A 298 18.91 -3.31 28.00
CA CYS A 298 18.49 -4.52 27.30
C CYS A 298 18.09 -5.63 28.28
N GLY A 299 17.43 -6.68 27.80
CA GLY A 299 17.21 -7.88 28.62
C GLY A 299 18.54 -8.52 29.06
N ALA A 300 18.56 -9.14 30.23
CA ALA A 300 19.79 -9.71 30.79
C ALA A 300 20.03 -11.19 30.41
N ASN A 301 19.19 -11.77 29.56
CA ASN A 301 19.10 -13.21 29.33
C ASN A 301 18.83 -14.01 30.63
N GLN A 302 18.19 -13.35 31.61
CA GLN A 302 17.83 -13.89 32.92
C GLN A 302 16.42 -13.41 33.28
N TRP A 303 15.59 -14.33 33.81
CA TRP A 303 14.23 -14.00 34.23
C TRP A 303 14.21 -12.83 35.20
N ASP A 304 13.30 -11.87 34.96
CA ASP A 304 13.09 -10.70 35.82
C ASP A 304 14.33 -9.80 35.95
N HIS A 305 15.23 -9.78 34.96
CA HIS A 305 16.40 -8.89 34.97
C HIS A 305 16.65 -8.22 33.62
N HIS A 306 17.17 -7.00 33.70
CA HIS A 306 17.69 -6.22 32.57
C HIS A 306 19.11 -5.74 32.89
N PHE A 307 19.90 -5.48 31.85
CA PHE A 307 21.11 -4.69 31.98
C PHE A 307 20.81 -3.22 31.71
N ALA A 308 21.36 -2.34 32.52
CA ALA A 308 21.47 -0.91 32.25
C ALA A 308 22.91 -0.53 31.88
N HIS A 309 23.08 0.65 31.28
CA HIS A 309 24.36 1.18 30.84
C HIS A 309 25.07 0.31 29.80
N VAL A 310 24.33 -0.37 28.93
CA VAL A 310 24.87 -1.23 27.88
C VAL A 310 25.39 -0.39 26.72
N ALA A 311 26.57 -0.73 26.20
CA ALA A 311 27.16 -0.09 25.02
C ALA A 311 27.61 -1.14 23.97
N TYR A 312 27.29 -0.88 22.70
CA TYR A 312 27.78 -1.68 21.58
C TYR A 312 29.32 -1.61 21.48
N GLY A 313 29.97 -2.72 21.12
CA GLY A 313 31.42 -2.86 21.05
C GLY A 313 32.11 -3.10 22.40
N ARG A 314 31.51 -2.65 23.52
CA ARG A 314 32.00 -2.95 24.88
C ARG A 314 31.30 -4.17 25.48
N ASP A 315 29.97 -4.21 25.43
CA ASP A 315 29.16 -5.22 26.11
C ASP A 315 28.62 -6.31 25.19
N PHE A 316 28.45 -5.98 23.91
CA PHE A 316 28.00 -6.90 22.87
C PHE A 316 28.47 -6.43 21.49
N GLU A 317 28.57 -7.37 20.57
CA GLU A 317 28.90 -7.15 19.16
C GLU A 317 27.93 -7.92 18.27
N GLY A 318 27.92 -7.59 16.98
CA GLY A 318 27.06 -8.21 15.98
C GLY A 318 27.25 -7.57 14.62
N GLU A 319 26.62 -8.15 13.60
CA GLU A 319 26.63 -7.64 12.23
C GLU A 319 25.75 -6.40 12.15
N VAL A 320 26.34 -5.23 11.89
CA VAL A 320 25.61 -3.95 11.86
C VAL A 320 25.06 -3.68 10.47
N LEU A 321 23.74 -3.59 10.37
CA LEU A 321 22.98 -3.50 9.12
C LEU A 321 21.80 -2.53 9.27
N HIS A 322 21.10 -2.25 8.17
CA HIS A 322 19.79 -1.60 8.22
C HIS A 322 18.70 -2.67 8.39
N LEU A 323 17.98 -2.65 9.52
CA LEU A 323 17.05 -3.74 9.89
C LEU A 323 15.69 -3.25 10.37
N ARG A 324 15.44 -1.94 10.33
CA ARG A 324 14.21 -1.33 10.83
C ARG A 324 13.33 -0.77 9.72
N LEU A 325 12.05 -0.60 10.03
CA LEU A 325 11.16 0.22 9.21
C LEU A 325 11.55 1.70 9.31
N VAL A 326 11.55 2.37 8.17
CA VAL A 326 11.73 3.82 8.08
C VAL A 326 10.42 4.52 8.46
N GLY A 327 10.52 5.63 9.19
CA GLY A 327 9.37 6.33 9.75
C GLY A 327 9.44 7.85 9.56
N ALA A 328 8.43 8.53 10.11
CA ALA A 328 8.40 9.99 10.12
C ALA A 328 9.57 10.56 10.95
N GLY A 329 10.20 11.62 10.45
CA GLY A 329 11.35 12.28 11.09
C GLY A 329 12.72 11.74 10.66
N ASP A 330 12.77 10.58 10.01
CA ASP A 330 13.98 10.07 9.36
C ASP A 330 14.44 11.01 8.24
N GLU A 331 15.74 10.94 7.93
CA GLU A 331 16.34 11.74 6.87
C GLU A 331 16.22 11.04 5.52
N CYS A 332 15.79 11.81 4.52
CA CYS A 332 15.62 11.35 3.16
C CYS A 332 16.97 10.88 2.58
N PRO A 333 17.03 9.68 1.99
CA PRO A 333 18.26 9.12 1.45
C PRO A 333 18.78 9.90 0.24
N LYS A 334 17.91 10.65 -0.45
CA LYS A 334 18.28 11.45 -1.63
C LYS A 334 18.81 12.84 -1.30
N CYS A 335 18.16 13.55 -0.37
CA CYS A 335 18.43 14.98 -0.16
C CYS A 335 18.73 15.38 1.29
N GLY A 336 18.58 14.47 2.26
CA GLY A 336 18.74 14.77 3.69
C GLY A 336 17.57 15.54 4.34
N GLY A 337 16.53 15.91 3.57
CA GLY A 337 15.30 16.48 4.11
C GLY A 337 14.52 15.50 4.99
N LYS A 338 13.46 15.94 5.67
CA LYS A 338 12.68 15.06 6.56
C LYS A 338 11.64 14.23 5.81
N LEU A 339 11.46 12.99 6.26
CA LEU A 339 10.40 12.09 5.82
C LEU A 339 9.14 12.27 6.68
N GLU A 340 7.99 12.21 6.04
CA GLU A 340 6.67 12.16 6.67
C GLU A 340 5.99 10.83 6.37
N ALA A 341 5.17 10.35 7.29
CA ALA A 341 4.42 9.11 7.13
C ALA A 341 2.98 9.39 6.66
N TYR A 342 2.53 8.60 5.70
CA TYR A 342 1.17 8.64 5.18
C TYR A 342 0.57 7.24 5.14
N ARG A 343 -0.75 7.19 4.94
CA ARG A 343 -1.50 5.96 4.68
C ARG A 343 -1.99 5.96 3.25
N GLY A 344 -1.81 4.82 2.58
CA GLY A 344 -2.09 4.64 1.16
C GLY A 344 -3.02 3.47 0.90
N ILE A 345 -3.85 3.62 -0.13
CA ILE A 345 -4.54 2.51 -0.77
C ILE A 345 -3.85 2.25 -2.10
N GLU A 346 -3.25 1.08 -2.27
CA GLU A 346 -2.62 0.66 -3.51
C GLU A 346 -3.68 0.57 -4.64
N GLY A 347 -3.71 1.59 -5.50
CA GLY A 347 -4.63 1.67 -6.63
C GLY A 347 -4.08 0.99 -7.89
N GLY A 348 -2.77 0.83 -7.98
CA GLY A 348 -2.11 0.17 -9.09
C GLY A 348 -0.62 -0.09 -8.82
N HIS A 349 -0.05 -1.00 -9.59
CA HIS A 349 1.31 -1.51 -9.40
C HIS A 349 1.95 -1.79 -10.75
N ILE A 350 3.19 -1.36 -10.94
CA ILE A 350 3.96 -1.58 -12.16
C ILE A 350 5.30 -2.27 -11.86
N PHE A 351 5.66 -3.26 -12.68
CA PHE A 351 6.83 -4.13 -12.49
C PHE A 351 7.64 -4.26 -13.77
N VAL A 352 8.97 -4.34 -13.63
CA VAL A 352 9.86 -4.94 -14.63
C VAL A 352 10.20 -6.35 -14.17
N LEU A 353 9.57 -7.35 -14.79
CA LEU A 353 9.66 -8.78 -14.44
C LEU A 353 10.97 -9.42 -14.92
N GLY A 354 11.66 -8.79 -15.87
CA GLY A 354 12.82 -9.37 -16.52
C GLY A 354 12.43 -10.62 -17.31
N THR A 355 13.20 -11.69 -17.19
CA THR A 355 12.94 -12.95 -17.92
C THR A 355 12.31 -14.04 -17.03
N HIS A 356 11.74 -13.69 -15.88
CA HIS A 356 11.25 -14.67 -14.88
C HIS A 356 10.33 -15.73 -15.50
N TYR A 357 9.22 -15.29 -16.10
CA TYR A 357 8.24 -16.17 -16.74
C TYR A 357 8.74 -16.70 -18.08
N SER A 358 9.34 -15.84 -18.91
CA SER A 358 9.75 -16.20 -20.26
C SER A 358 10.83 -17.29 -20.28
N SER A 359 11.80 -17.25 -19.35
CA SER A 359 12.81 -18.29 -19.20
C SER A 359 12.19 -19.62 -18.76
N GLN A 360 11.31 -19.61 -17.75
CA GLN A 360 10.66 -20.84 -17.23
C GLN A 360 9.72 -21.47 -18.27
N MET A 361 9.00 -20.64 -19.03
CA MET A 361 8.04 -21.09 -20.04
C MET A 361 8.64 -21.25 -21.44
N LYS A 362 9.96 -21.06 -21.60
CA LYS A 362 10.66 -21.12 -22.90
C LYS A 362 10.01 -20.21 -23.96
N ALA A 363 9.59 -19.03 -23.54
CA ALA A 363 9.03 -18.01 -24.41
C ALA A 363 10.18 -17.18 -25.00
N THR A 364 10.55 -17.46 -26.25
CA THR A 364 11.70 -16.84 -26.92
C THR A 364 11.36 -16.24 -28.27
N PHE A 365 12.22 -15.32 -28.74
CA PHE A 365 12.22 -14.74 -30.08
C PHE A 365 13.62 -14.85 -30.70
N LEU A 366 13.71 -14.76 -32.03
CA LEU A 366 14.98 -14.60 -32.75
C LEU A 366 15.37 -13.12 -32.79
N ASP A 367 16.56 -12.80 -32.28
CA ASP A 367 17.12 -11.46 -32.29
C ASP A 367 17.70 -11.06 -33.67
N GLU A 368 18.32 -9.88 -33.75
CA GLU A 368 18.92 -9.35 -34.98
C GLU A 368 20.02 -10.24 -35.56
N ASN A 369 20.68 -11.05 -34.72
CA ASN A 369 21.73 -11.98 -35.10
C ASN A 369 21.21 -13.40 -35.37
N GLY A 370 19.90 -13.62 -35.22
CA GLY A 370 19.26 -14.93 -35.34
C GLY A 370 19.43 -15.81 -34.10
N GLU A 371 19.82 -15.24 -32.95
CA GLU A 371 19.93 -15.96 -31.68
C GLU A 371 18.58 -16.01 -30.97
N SER A 372 18.24 -17.17 -30.39
CA SER A 372 17.01 -17.35 -29.61
C SER A 372 17.18 -16.79 -28.20
N LYS A 373 16.48 -15.70 -27.89
CA LYS A 373 16.51 -15.01 -26.59
C LYS A 373 15.14 -15.01 -25.91
N PRO A 374 15.07 -15.18 -24.57
CA PRO A 374 13.81 -15.03 -23.84
C PRO A 374 13.30 -13.59 -23.92
N PHE A 375 11.98 -13.41 -23.93
CA PHE A 375 11.41 -12.07 -23.84
C PHE A 375 11.75 -11.42 -22.51
N VAL A 376 12.06 -10.13 -22.51
CA VAL A 376 12.07 -9.32 -21.28
C VAL A 376 10.66 -8.78 -21.07
N MET A 377 10.11 -8.97 -19.87
CA MET A 377 8.69 -8.70 -19.59
C MET A 377 8.50 -7.57 -18.58
N GLY A 378 7.42 -6.82 -18.75
CA GLY A 378 6.84 -5.94 -17.73
C GLY A 378 5.38 -6.31 -17.44
N CYS A 379 4.91 -6.03 -16.23
CA CYS A 379 3.51 -6.24 -15.82
C CYS A 379 2.97 -4.99 -15.12
N TYR A 380 1.74 -4.61 -15.43
CA TYR A 380 1.14 -3.35 -15.01
C TYR A 380 -0.33 -3.55 -14.63
N GLY A 381 -0.65 -3.42 -13.34
CA GLY A 381 -1.98 -3.67 -12.77
C GLY A 381 -2.65 -2.41 -12.23
N ILE A 382 -3.96 -2.25 -12.48
CA ILE A 382 -4.85 -1.28 -11.80
C ILE A 382 -6.04 -2.04 -11.24
N GLY A 383 -6.28 -1.89 -9.94
CA GLY A 383 -7.49 -2.39 -9.29
C GLY A 383 -8.69 -1.50 -9.62
N VAL A 384 -9.37 -1.73 -10.74
CA VAL A 384 -10.49 -0.89 -11.22
C VAL A 384 -11.59 -0.79 -10.16
N THR A 385 -11.99 -1.93 -9.60
CA THR A 385 -13.01 -1.98 -8.52
C THR A 385 -12.54 -1.27 -7.25
N ARG A 386 -11.25 -1.40 -6.90
CA ARG A 386 -10.65 -0.76 -5.73
C ARG A 386 -10.57 0.76 -5.90
N LEU A 387 -10.23 1.26 -7.09
CA LEU A 387 -10.15 2.69 -7.37
C LEU A 387 -11.49 3.40 -7.22
N MET A 388 -12.61 2.73 -7.51
CA MET A 388 -13.93 3.31 -7.25
C MET A 388 -14.15 3.58 -5.76
N ALA A 389 -13.83 2.63 -4.89
CA ALA A 389 -13.90 2.84 -3.44
C ALA A 389 -12.86 3.85 -2.95
N SER A 390 -11.66 3.87 -3.55
CA SER A 390 -10.60 4.84 -3.22
C SER A 390 -11.02 6.27 -3.55
N ALA A 391 -11.75 6.48 -4.65
CA ALA A 391 -12.33 7.78 -4.97
C ALA A 391 -13.37 8.22 -3.93
N ILE A 392 -14.22 7.31 -3.45
CA ILE A 392 -15.20 7.62 -2.39
C ILE A 392 -14.48 7.97 -1.08
N GLU A 393 -13.45 7.22 -0.69
CA GLU A 393 -12.68 7.50 0.53
C GLU A 393 -12.08 8.92 0.54
N GLN A 394 -11.63 9.41 -0.62
CA GLN A 394 -11.14 10.79 -0.74
C GLN A 394 -12.25 11.82 -0.88
N HIS A 395 -13.34 11.46 -1.54
CA HIS A 395 -14.39 12.38 -1.95
C HIS A 395 -15.75 11.99 -1.39
N HIS A 396 -15.92 12.17 -0.08
CA HIS A 396 -17.21 12.04 0.61
C HIS A 396 -17.37 13.10 1.71
N ASP A 397 -18.59 13.24 2.21
CA ASP A 397 -18.90 13.96 3.43
C ASP A 397 -19.92 13.16 4.27
N ALA A 398 -20.45 13.79 5.32
CA ALA A 398 -21.44 13.16 6.20
C ALA A 398 -22.78 12.82 5.49
N ASP A 399 -23.06 13.44 4.34
CA ASP A 399 -24.31 13.29 3.60
C ASP A 399 -24.19 12.31 2.43
N GLY A 400 -22.98 11.98 1.97
CA GLY A 400 -22.76 10.99 0.91
C GLY A 400 -21.52 11.22 0.05
N ILE A 401 -21.57 10.68 -1.16
CA ILE A 401 -20.45 10.69 -2.10
C ILE A 401 -20.32 12.07 -2.78
N ARG A 402 -19.09 12.45 -3.14
CA ARG A 402 -18.78 13.65 -3.93
C ARG A 402 -17.96 13.26 -5.16
N TRP A 403 -18.62 12.70 -6.17
CA TRP A 403 -17.88 12.22 -7.34
C TRP A 403 -17.09 13.34 -8.05
N PRO A 404 -15.83 13.10 -8.43
CA PRO A 404 -15.19 13.86 -9.50
C PRO A 404 -16.03 13.77 -10.78
N MET A 405 -16.16 14.89 -11.51
CA MET A 405 -17.01 14.99 -12.71
C MET A 405 -16.68 13.93 -13.78
N SER A 406 -15.42 13.48 -13.83
CA SER A 406 -14.92 12.50 -14.79
C SER A 406 -15.39 11.07 -14.55
N ILE A 407 -15.84 10.73 -13.34
CA ILE A 407 -16.22 9.38 -12.93
C ILE A 407 -17.60 9.29 -12.28
N ALA A 408 -18.32 10.41 -12.21
CA ALA A 408 -19.67 10.42 -11.70
C ALA A 408 -20.59 9.53 -12.56
N PRO A 409 -21.55 8.81 -11.96
CA PRO A 409 -22.47 7.94 -12.71
C PRO A 409 -23.37 8.72 -13.66
N TYR A 410 -23.63 9.99 -13.34
CA TYR A 410 -24.25 11.01 -14.18
C TYR A 410 -23.56 12.34 -13.88
N GLN A 411 -23.55 13.28 -14.82
CA GLN A 411 -22.98 14.62 -14.63
C GLN A 411 -23.95 15.54 -13.89
N ALA A 412 -25.25 15.36 -14.15
CA ALA A 412 -26.31 16.18 -13.59
C ALA A 412 -27.52 15.33 -13.16
N THR A 413 -28.29 15.83 -12.20
CA THR A 413 -29.59 15.27 -11.83
C THR A 413 -30.66 16.35 -11.81
N VAL A 414 -31.81 16.07 -12.41
CA VAL A 414 -32.99 16.95 -12.41
C VAL A 414 -34.03 16.39 -11.45
N LEU A 415 -34.47 17.21 -10.49
CA LEU A 415 -35.48 16.88 -9.49
C LEU A 415 -36.73 17.72 -9.71
N GLY A 416 -37.86 17.08 -10.01
CA GLY A 416 -39.18 17.70 -9.89
C GLY A 416 -39.64 17.69 -8.43
N LEU A 417 -39.84 18.87 -7.83
CA LEU A 417 -40.22 19.06 -6.42
C LEU A 417 -41.72 19.34 -6.30
N GLY A 418 -42.52 18.28 -6.39
CA GLY A 418 -43.97 18.34 -6.33
C GLY A 418 -44.61 17.37 -7.30
N ASN A 419 -45.94 17.24 -7.21
CA ASN A 419 -46.74 16.37 -8.09
C ASN A 419 -47.57 17.19 -9.08
N GLU A 420 -47.41 18.51 -9.08
CA GLU A 420 -48.08 19.39 -10.02
C GLU A 420 -47.61 19.09 -11.46
N PRO A 421 -48.55 18.98 -12.43
CA PRO A 421 -48.21 18.71 -13.84
C PRO A 421 -47.21 19.72 -14.40
N GLU A 422 -47.38 21.00 -14.09
CA GLU A 422 -46.50 22.09 -14.56
C GLU A 422 -45.04 21.91 -14.12
N VAL A 423 -44.81 21.45 -12.88
CA VAL A 423 -43.46 21.19 -12.35
C VAL A 423 -42.85 19.98 -13.04
N THR A 424 -43.64 18.93 -13.24
CA THR A 424 -43.20 17.69 -13.89
C THR A 424 -42.84 17.94 -15.35
N GLU A 425 -43.69 18.64 -16.09
CA GLU A 425 -43.47 19.02 -17.50
C GLU A 425 -42.24 19.93 -17.66
N ALA A 426 -42.05 20.90 -16.76
CA ALA A 426 -40.87 21.76 -16.78
C ALA A 426 -39.57 20.97 -16.51
N ALA A 427 -39.60 20.03 -15.57
CA ALA A 427 -38.45 19.17 -15.25
C ALA A 427 -38.11 18.23 -16.40
N GLU A 428 -39.11 17.60 -17.01
CA GLU A 428 -38.92 16.74 -18.18
C GLU A 428 -38.38 17.53 -19.38
N LYS A 429 -38.92 18.73 -19.64
CA LYS A 429 -38.43 19.61 -20.71
C LYS A 429 -36.95 19.98 -20.53
N LEU A 430 -36.55 20.32 -19.30
CA LEU A 430 -35.14 20.61 -19.00
C LEU A 430 -34.25 19.38 -19.13
N TYR A 431 -34.70 18.23 -18.63
CA TYR A 431 -34.01 16.94 -18.81
C TYR A 431 -33.75 16.64 -20.30
N LEU A 432 -34.77 16.76 -21.15
CA LEU A 432 -34.63 16.55 -22.60
C LEU A 432 -33.70 17.57 -23.25
N ALA A 433 -33.73 18.83 -22.81
CA ALA A 433 -32.83 19.86 -23.30
C ALA A 433 -31.36 19.58 -22.93
N LEU A 434 -31.10 19.14 -21.70
CA LEU A 434 -29.75 18.72 -21.24
C LEU A 434 -29.26 17.51 -22.04
N LYS A 435 -30.11 16.50 -22.22
CA LYS A 435 -29.78 15.32 -23.02
C LYS A 435 -29.45 15.68 -24.47
N LYS A 436 -30.18 16.64 -25.07
CA LYS A 436 -29.89 17.16 -26.42
C LYS A 436 -28.54 17.89 -26.49
N LYS A 437 -28.04 18.42 -25.38
CA LYS A 437 -26.71 19.02 -25.25
C LYS A 437 -25.60 18.00 -24.98
N GLY A 438 -25.92 16.71 -24.92
CA GLY A 438 -24.96 15.65 -24.63
C GLY A 438 -24.60 15.53 -23.15
N VAL A 439 -25.39 16.11 -22.25
CA VAL A 439 -25.21 15.94 -20.81
C VAL A 439 -25.70 14.55 -20.41
N ASP A 440 -24.90 13.81 -19.66
CA ASP A 440 -25.37 12.59 -18.99
C ASP A 440 -26.16 12.97 -17.74
N VAL A 441 -27.48 12.87 -17.81
CA VAL A 441 -28.41 13.42 -16.82
C VAL A 441 -29.36 12.36 -16.29
N LEU A 442 -29.49 12.29 -14.96
CA LEU A 442 -30.50 11.50 -14.27
C LEU A 442 -31.75 12.34 -14.01
N PHE A 443 -32.92 11.88 -14.42
CA PHE A 443 -34.19 12.49 -14.04
C PHE A 443 -34.82 11.72 -12.87
N ASP A 444 -34.99 12.38 -11.72
CA ASP A 444 -35.74 11.81 -10.57
C ASP A 444 -37.23 12.15 -10.70
N ASP A 445 -37.93 11.31 -11.45
CA ASP A 445 -39.37 11.38 -11.74
C ASP A 445 -40.26 10.71 -10.68
N ARG A 446 -39.65 10.19 -9.60
CA ARG A 446 -40.37 9.48 -8.53
C ARG A 446 -41.40 10.38 -7.86
N GLN A 447 -42.54 9.82 -7.50
CA GLN A 447 -43.58 10.51 -6.74
C GLN A 447 -43.25 10.50 -5.24
N GLU A 448 -42.17 11.19 -4.87
CA GLU A 448 -41.61 11.23 -3.52
C GLU A 448 -41.50 12.65 -2.97
N ARG A 449 -41.48 12.76 -1.63
CA ARG A 449 -41.37 14.06 -0.96
C ARG A 449 -40.02 14.73 -1.29
N PRO A 450 -39.96 16.07 -1.47
CA PRO A 450 -38.73 16.79 -1.78
C PRO A 450 -37.55 16.44 -0.87
N GLY A 451 -37.78 16.32 0.44
CA GLY A 451 -36.74 15.97 1.41
C GLY A 451 -36.13 14.58 1.21
N VAL A 452 -36.89 13.61 0.68
CA VAL A 452 -36.39 12.27 0.33
C VAL A 452 -35.52 12.38 -0.93
N LYS A 453 -36.02 13.04 -1.97
CA LYS A 453 -35.26 13.26 -3.22
C LYS A 453 -33.92 13.96 -2.97
N PHE A 454 -33.91 14.99 -2.13
CA PHE A 454 -32.67 15.68 -1.78
C PHE A 454 -31.67 14.78 -1.05
N LYS A 455 -32.12 13.99 -0.07
CA LYS A 455 -31.25 13.05 0.64
C LYS A 455 -30.68 11.98 -0.28
N ASP A 456 -31.50 11.43 -1.17
CA ASP A 456 -31.04 10.43 -2.14
C ASP A 456 -30.04 11.04 -3.13
N ALA A 457 -30.31 12.25 -3.63
CA ALA A 457 -29.40 12.96 -4.52
C ALA A 457 -28.06 13.26 -3.83
N ASP A 458 -28.08 13.67 -2.56
CA ASP A 458 -26.88 13.94 -1.78
C ASP A 458 -26.10 12.64 -1.47
N LEU A 459 -26.80 11.53 -1.23
CA LEU A 459 -26.20 10.22 -1.00
C LEU A 459 -25.50 9.68 -2.25
N VAL A 460 -26.19 9.70 -3.40
CA VAL A 460 -25.67 9.22 -4.70
C VAL A 460 -24.51 10.09 -5.18
N GLY A 461 -24.56 11.39 -4.90
CA GLY A 461 -23.41 12.28 -5.09
C GLY A 461 -23.20 12.81 -6.50
N ILE A 462 -24.26 12.88 -7.32
CA ILE A 462 -24.18 13.43 -8.69
C ILE A 462 -23.73 14.90 -8.61
N PRO A 463 -22.70 15.32 -9.38
CA PRO A 463 -22.03 16.62 -9.18
C PRO A 463 -22.94 17.84 -9.26
N LEU A 464 -23.87 17.88 -10.22
CA LEU A 464 -24.81 18.98 -10.40
C LEU A 464 -26.23 18.54 -10.10
N ARG A 465 -26.88 19.20 -9.14
CA ARG A 465 -28.28 19.01 -8.80
C ARG A 465 -29.10 20.20 -9.29
N ILE A 466 -30.12 19.92 -10.09
CA ILE A 466 -31.06 20.90 -10.63
C ILE A 466 -32.43 20.60 -10.05
N SER A 467 -33.02 21.57 -9.37
CA SER A 467 -34.31 21.40 -8.71
C SER A 467 -35.33 22.37 -9.29
N ILE A 468 -36.49 21.84 -9.67
CA ILE A 468 -37.61 22.62 -10.15
C ILE A 468 -38.75 22.45 -9.16
N GLY A 469 -39.06 23.52 -8.44
CA GLY A 469 -40.21 23.58 -7.55
C GLY A 469 -41.17 24.68 -7.98
N LYS A 470 -42.38 24.64 -7.43
CA LYS A 470 -43.46 25.58 -7.75
C LYS A 470 -43.06 27.05 -7.67
N ARG A 471 -42.30 27.44 -6.64
CA ARG A 471 -41.85 28.82 -6.44
C ARG A 471 -40.86 29.27 -7.53
N GLY A 472 -39.83 28.47 -7.80
CA GLY A 472 -38.86 28.77 -8.85
C GLY A 472 -39.52 28.83 -10.23
N LEU A 473 -40.43 27.89 -10.50
CA LEU A 473 -41.18 27.84 -11.76
C LEU A 473 -42.04 29.10 -11.99
N ALA A 474 -42.71 29.61 -10.95
CA ALA A 474 -43.48 30.85 -11.03
C ALA A 474 -42.62 32.08 -11.36
N GLU A 475 -41.32 32.03 -11.03
CA GLU A 475 -40.33 33.06 -11.36
C GLU A 475 -39.56 32.76 -12.67
N GLY A 476 -39.88 31.66 -13.36
CA GLY A 476 -39.19 31.21 -14.58
C GLY A 476 -37.78 30.69 -14.35
N LYS A 477 -37.47 30.14 -13.17
CA LYS A 477 -36.11 29.76 -12.74
C LYS A 477 -36.02 28.34 -12.17
N ALA A 478 -34.85 27.73 -12.31
CA ALA A 478 -34.45 26.50 -11.65
C ALA A 478 -33.36 26.76 -10.61
N GLU A 479 -33.33 25.96 -9.55
CA GLU A 479 -32.25 25.96 -8.56
C GLU A 479 -31.14 25.01 -9.00
N VAL A 480 -29.95 25.54 -9.28
CA VAL A 480 -28.77 24.76 -9.67
C VAL A 480 -27.74 24.80 -8.55
N LYS A 481 -27.32 23.63 -8.08
CA LYS A 481 -26.40 23.48 -6.95
C LYS A 481 -25.32 22.44 -7.26
N LEU A 482 -24.07 22.77 -6.99
CA LEU A 482 -23.01 21.75 -6.94
C LEU A 482 -23.12 20.92 -5.66
N ARG A 483 -22.91 19.61 -5.77
CA ARG A 483 -22.93 18.68 -4.62
C ARG A 483 -21.96 19.07 -3.50
N THR A 484 -20.89 19.77 -3.85
CA THR A 484 -19.86 20.27 -2.92
C THR A 484 -20.18 21.62 -2.30
N GLU A 485 -21.15 22.37 -2.85
CA GLU A 485 -21.53 23.70 -2.37
C GLU A 485 -22.66 23.63 -1.35
N LYS A 486 -22.81 24.68 -0.52
CA LYS A 486 -23.90 24.79 0.44
C LYS A 486 -25.16 25.38 -0.20
N ASP A 487 -24.96 26.46 -0.95
CA ASP A 487 -26.03 27.28 -1.50
C ASP A 487 -26.35 26.90 -2.95
N ALA A 488 -27.59 27.13 -3.36
CA ALA A 488 -28.02 26.99 -4.75
C ALA A 488 -27.99 28.34 -5.46
N THR A 489 -27.81 28.30 -6.78
CA THR A 489 -27.91 29.46 -7.67
C THR A 489 -29.20 29.37 -8.48
N MET A 490 -29.91 30.49 -8.62
CA MET A 490 -31.12 30.54 -9.43
C MET A 490 -30.75 30.84 -10.88
N VAL A 491 -31.12 29.96 -11.80
CA VAL A 491 -30.83 30.08 -13.24
C VAL A 491 -32.14 30.16 -14.01
N ALA A 492 -32.24 31.06 -14.98
CA ALA A 492 -33.42 31.15 -15.85
C ALA A 492 -33.64 29.83 -16.59
N LEU A 493 -34.88 29.31 -16.59
CA LEU A 493 -35.20 28.01 -17.19
C LEU A 493 -34.83 27.92 -18.66
N GLU A 494 -34.95 29.04 -19.38
CA GLU A 494 -34.66 29.15 -20.81
C GLU A 494 -33.16 28.98 -21.12
N GLU A 495 -32.28 29.39 -20.20
CA GLU A 495 -30.82 29.33 -20.34
C GLU A 495 -30.20 28.16 -19.58
N ALA A 496 -30.98 27.50 -18.70
CA ALA A 496 -30.47 26.51 -17.77
C ALA A 496 -29.66 25.41 -18.46
N ALA A 497 -30.16 24.86 -19.56
CA ALA A 497 -29.46 23.80 -20.30
C ALA A 497 -28.07 24.24 -20.81
N ASP A 498 -27.95 25.49 -21.29
CA ASP A 498 -26.68 26.04 -21.78
C ASP A 498 -25.70 26.31 -20.63
N VAL A 499 -26.19 26.92 -19.54
CA VAL A 499 -25.39 27.21 -18.35
C VAL A 499 -24.86 25.93 -17.70
N ILE A 500 -25.71 24.90 -17.57
CA ILE A 500 -25.33 23.61 -16.99
C ILE A 500 -24.31 22.89 -17.88
N ALA A 501 -24.54 22.83 -19.19
CA ALA A 501 -23.59 22.21 -20.12
C ALA A 501 -22.23 22.89 -20.09
N ALA A 502 -22.19 24.23 -20.06
CA ALA A 502 -20.94 25.00 -19.93
C ALA A 502 -20.24 24.69 -18.59
N LYS A 503 -20.98 24.66 -17.48
CA LYS A 503 -20.44 24.36 -16.15
C LYS A 503 -19.89 22.93 -16.03
N ILE A 504 -20.50 21.96 -16.72
CA ILE A 504 -19.97 20.59 -16.79
C ILE A 504 -18.59 20.58 -17.45
N VAL A 505 -18.44 21.29 -18.57
CA VAL A 505 -17.16 21.38 -19.29
C VAL A 505 -16.10 22.09 -18.44
N GLU A 506 -16.46 23.18 -17.75
CA GLU A 506 -15.59 23.89 -16.82
C GLU A 506 -15.06 22.96 -15.71
N LEU A 507 -15.90 22.07 -15.20
CA LEU A 507 -15.56 21.07 -14.18
C LEU A 507 -14.85 19.83 -14.73
N GLY A 508 -14.45 19.84 -16.00
CA GLY A 508 -13.70 18.75 -16.65
C GLY A 508 -14.56 17.60 -17.17
N GLY A 509 -15.89 17.76 -17.19
CA GLY A 509 -16.81 16.82 -17.80
C GLY A 509 -16.76 16.88 -19.34
N LYS A 510 -17.18 15.78 -19.97
CA LYS A 510 -17.28 15.66 -21.44
C LYS A 510 -18.74 15.50 -21.84
N LEU A 511 -19.19 16.27 -22.80
CA LEU A 511 -20.53 16.13 -23.39
C LEU A 511 -20.47 15.08 -24.51
N SER A 512 -21.49 14.24 -24.62
CA SER A 512 -21.59 13.12 -25.58
C SER A 512 -21.86 13.56 -27.02
#